data_AF-A0A1F8CQ13-F1
#
_entry.id   AF-A0A1F8CQ13-F1
#
_cell.length_a   1.000
_cell.length_b   1.000
_cell.length_c   1.000
_cell.angle_alpha   90.00
_cell.angle_beta   90.00
_cell.angle_gamma   90.00
#
_symmetry.space_group_name_H-M   'P 1'
#
loop_
_entity.id
_entity.type
_entity.pdbx_description
1 polymer ?
#
loop_
_entity_poly.entity_id
_entity_poly.type
_entity_poly.pdbx_seq_one_letter_code
_entity_poly.pdbx_strand_id
1 'polypeptide(L)' 'MMYRAMMGPGWGSWDTLPDYMQQMMQNYWGGTQPFWGVSGILDFVTSILWAVLLIAAIRWLWKKGN' A
#
# COMPACT_ATOMS: atom_id res chain seq x y z
N MET A 1 -22.94 11.16 33.38
CA MET A 1 -23.19 11.69 32.04
C MET A 1 -22.00 12.52 31.62
N MET A 2 -21.27 12.10 30.59
CA MET A 2 -20.65 12.97 29.57
C MET A 2 -19.88 12.09 28.59
N TYR A 3 -20.66 11.42 27.74
CA TYR A 3 -20.20 11.07 26.40
C TYR A 3 -19.93 12.39 25.68
N ARG A 4 -18.66 12.77 25.52
CA ARG A 4 -18.32 13.96 24.73
C ARG A 4 -17.09 13.66 23.87
N ALA A 5 -17.33 13.65 22.55
CA ALA A 5 -16.44 13.36 21.43
C ALA A 5 -16.08 11.88 21.27
N MET A 6 -16.82 11.02 20.54
CA MET A 6 -17.27 11.16 19.14
C MET A 6 -16.16 11.70 18.23
N MET A 7 -15.26 10.80 17.82
CA MET A 7 -14.84 10.60 16.44
C MET A 7 -14.88 11.86 15.56
N GLY A 8 -13.85 12.70 15.67
CA GLY A 8 -13.54 13.80 14.74
C GLY A 8 -12.32 13.46 13.87
N PRO A 9 -12.09 14.18 12.75
CA PRO A 9 -11.17 13.76 11.70
C PRO A 9 -9.73 14.02 12.13
N GLY A 10 -9.15 13.05 12.81
CA GLY A 10 -7.79 13.14 13.29
C GLY A 10 -7.32 11.75 13.59
N TRP A 11 -6.47 11.23 12.71
CA TRP A 11 -5.53 10.19 13.08
C TRP A 11 -4.78 10.72 14.29
N GLY A 12 -5.24 10.34 15.49
CA GLY A 12 -4.74 10.83 16.76
C GLY A 12 -3.24 10.67 16.79
N SER A 13 -2.54 11.70 17.25
CA SER A 13 -1.09 11.70 17.44
C SER A 13 -0.67 10.37 18.05
N TRP A 14 0.35 9.74 17.48
CA TRP A 14 0.82 8.41 17.86
C TRP A 14 1.06 8.29 19.38
N ASP A 15 1.44 9.41 20.01
CA ASP A 15 1.70 9.58 21.45
C ASP A 15 0.44 9.60 22.34
N THR A 16 -0.74 9.75 21.75
CA THR A 16 -2.04 9.76 22.48
C THR A 16 -2.71 8.40 22.50
N LEU A 17 -2.15 7.42 21.77
CA LEU A 17 -2.64 6.05 21.75
C LEU A 17 -2.26 5.32 23.05
N PRO A 18 -3.13 4.45 23.59
CA PRO A 18 -2.80 3.61 24.74
C PRO A 18 -1.54 2.77 24.47
N ASP A 19 -0.71 2.55 25.49
CA ASP A 19 0.58 1.84 25.36
C ASP A 19 0.46 0.47 24.67
N TYR A 20 -0.62 -0.27 24.96
CA TYR A 20 -0.87 -1.56 24.32
C TYR A 20 -1.13 -1.44 22.80
N MET A 21 -1.76 -0.35 22.35
CA MET A 21 -2.00 -0.08 20.94
C MET A 21 -0.71 0.35 20.23
N GLN A 22 0.10 1.18 20.89
CA GLN A 22 1.41 1.56 20.36
C GLN A 22 2.32 0.35 20.19
N GLN A 23 2.39 -0.53 21.20
CA GLN A 23 3.21 -1.74 21.15
C GLN A 23 2.72 -2.72 20.07
N MET A 24 1.40 -2.85 19.91
CA MET A 24 0.81 -3.67 18.83
C MET A 24 1.14 -3.09 17.44
N MET A 25 1.13 -1.76 17.30
CA MET A 25 1.57 -1.09 16.07
C MET A 25 3.08 -1.23 15.83
N GLN A 26 3.95 -1.14 16.85
CA GLN A 26 5.39 -1.35 16.69
C GLN A 26 5.70 -2.76 16.19
N ASN A 27 5.03 -3.77 16.74
CA ASN A 27 5.20 -5.15 16.28
C ASN A 27 4.71 -5.34 14.84
N TYR A 28 3.59 -4.72 14.46
CA TYR A 28 3.06 -4.78 13.11
C TYR A 28 3.97 -4.08 12.10
N TRP A 29 4.32 -2.81 12.34
CA TRP A 29 5.14 -2.02 11.43
C TRP A 29 6.59 -2.49 11.42
N GLY A 30 7.15 -2.86 12.58
CA GLY A 30 8.51 -3.40 12.70
C GLY A 30 8.69 -4.74 11.98
N GLY A 31 7.65 -5.57 11.92
CA GLY A 31 7.66 -6.80 11.12
C GLY A 31 7.50 -6.55 9.60
N THR A 32 6.81 -5.47 9.22
CA THR A 32 6.61 -5.12 7.79
C THR A 32 7.78 -4.35 7.17
N GLN A 33 8.64 -3.73 7.97
CA GLN A 33 9.77 -2.92 7.50
C GLN A 33 10.68 -3.59 6.44
N PRO A 34 11.07 -4.87 6.56
CA PRO A 34 11.85 -5.55 5.51
C PRO A 34 11.08 -5.80 4.21
N PHE A 35 9.75 -5.85 4.26
CA PHE A 35 8.91 -6.08 3.09
C PHE A 35 8.67 -4.82 2.25
N TRP A 36 8.93 -3.62 2.79
CA TRP A 36 8.79 -2.36 2.06
C TRP A 36 9.83 -2.22 0.92
N GLY A 37 11.03 -2.76 1.11
CA GLY A 37 12.03 -2.83 0.04
C GLY A 37 11.65 -3.82 -1.06
N VAL A 38 11.12 -4.97 -0.66
CA VAL A 38 10.65 -6.02 -1.59
C VAL A 38 9.42 -5.55 -2.37
N SER A 39 8.50 -4.81 -1.73
CA SER A 39 7.31 -4.29 -2.39
C SER A 39 7.65 -3.33 -3.52
N GLY A 40 8.68 -2.49 -3.35
CA GLY A 40 9.13 -1.58 -4.42
C GLY A 40 9.67 -2.32 -5.64
N ILE A 41 10.43 -3.40 -5.44
CA ILE A 41 10.96 -4.22 -6.54
C ILE A 41 9.83 -4.95 -7.26
N LEU A 42 8.88 -5.53 -6.52
CA LEU A 42 7.71 -6.20 -7.10
C LEU A 42 6.84 -5.24 -7.90
N ASP A 43 6.64 -4.01 -7.42
CA ASP A 43 5.89 -2.98 -8.13
C ASP A 43 6.59 -2.56 -9.44
N PHE A 44 7.91 -2.37 -9.39
CA PHE A 44 8.71 -2.10 -10.59
C PHE A 44 8.61 -3.23 -11.63
N VAL A 45 8.78 -4.49 -11.21
CA VAL A 45 8.63 -5.65 -12.11
C VAL A 45 7.22 -5.71 -12.70
N THR A 46 6.20 -5.46 -11.88
CA THR A 46 4.79 -5.45 -12.32
C THR A 46 4.55 -4.35 -13.36
N SER A 47 5.14 -3.16 -13.18
CA SER A 47 5.03 -2.06 -14.16
C SER A 47 5.64 -2.42 -15.52
N ILE A 48 6.78 -3.12 -15.54
CA ILE A 48 7.43 -3.58 -16.77
C ILE A 48 6.54 -4.61 -17.47
N LEU A 49 5.98 -5.56 -16.72
CA LEU A 49 5.07 -6.57 -17.28
C LEU A 49 3.86 -5.92 -17.94
N TRP A 50 3.25 -4.90 -17.30
CA TRP A 50 2.17 -4.13 -17.91
C TRP A 50 2.58 -3.45 -19.21
N ALA A 51 3.75 -2.81 -19.26
CA ALA A 51 4.25 -2.17 -20.47
C ALA A 51 4.43 -3.17 -21.63
N VAL A 52 5.02 -4.33 -21.35
CA VAL A 52 5.21 -5.41 -22.34
C VAL A 52 3.86 -5.94 -22.84
N LEU A 53 2.88 -6.10 -21.94
CA LEU A 53 1.55 -6.61 -22.27
C LEU A 53 0.79 -5.63 -23.17
N LEU A 54 0.90 -4.32 -22.92
CA LEU A 54 0.33 -3.28 -23.78
C LEU A 54 0.96 -3.29 -25.18
N ILE A 55 2.30 -3.39 -25.27
CA ILE A 55 3.00 -3.48 -26.56
C ILE A 55 2.53 -4.72 -27.34
N ALA A 56 2.42 -5.87 -26.67
CA ALA A 56 1.94 -7.10 -27.29
C ALA A 56 0.49 -6.96 -27.78
N ALA A 57 -0.38 -6.33 -26.99
CA ALA A 57 -1.78 -6.08 -27.36
C ALA A 57 -1.88 -5.16 -28.59
N ILE A 58 -1.12 -4.06 -28.63
CA ILE A 58 -1.06 -3.15 -29.78
C ILE A 58 -0.57 -3.91 -31.03
N ARG A 59 0.51 -4.68 -30.90
CA ARG A 59 1.06 -5.49 -32.00
C ARG A 59 0.06 -6.52 -32.51
N TRP A 60 -0.70 -7.15 -31.61
CA TRP A 60 -1.74 -8.11 -31.97
C TRP A 60 -2.89 -7.43 -32.74
N LEU A 61 -3.36 -6.28 -32.26
CA LEU A 61 -4.40 -5.50 -32.96
C LEU A 61 -3.96 -5.06 -34.35
N TRP A 62 -2.71 -4.61 -34.50
CA TRP A 62 -2.15 -4.24 -35.81
C TRP A 62 -2.10 -5.42 -36.79
N LYS A 63 -1.74 -6.63 -36.32
CA LYS A 63 -1.75 -7.82 -37.17
C LYS A 63 -3.15 -8.27 -37.59
N LYS A 64 -4.20 -7.87 -36.86
CA LYS A 64 -5.57 -8.25 -37.15
C LYS A 64 -6.26 -7.26 -38.12
N GLY A 65 -5.74 -6.04 -38.22
CA GLY A 65 -6.26 -4.99 -39.11
C GLY A 65 -5.63 -4.96 -40.50
N ASN A 66 -4.60 -5.77 -40.74
CA ASN A 66 -4.00 -6.02 -42.05
C ASN A 66 -4.44 -7.38 -42.57
#